data_AF-A0A927ZVA1-F1
#
_entry.id   AF-A0A927ZVA1-F1
#
_cell.length_a   1.000
_cell.length_b   1.000
_cell.length_c   1.000
_cell.angle_alpha   90.00
_cell.angle_beta   90.00
_cell.angle_gamma   90.00
#
_symmetry.space_group_name_H-M   'P 1'
#
loop_
_entity.id
_entity.type
_entity.pdbx_description
1 polymer ?
#
loop_
_entity_poly.entity_id
_entity_poly.type
_entity_poly.pdbx_seq_one_letter_code
_entity_poly.pdbx_strand_id
1 'polypeptide(L)' 'MKDVKRPVREALQQLEQMKMLESSYAEVNKYQSLINLFANLSYACELMADDLGEQTGKRTDDVLAEYYERAGIEVE' A
#
# COMPACT_ATOMS: atom_id res chain seq x y z
N MET A 1 1.25 -4.24 18.06
CA MET A 1 1.97 -4.54 16.80
C MET A 1 1.71 -3.35 15.90
N LYS A 2 2.75 -2.67 15.40
CA LYS A 2 2.59 -1.50 14.54
C LYS A 2 1.77 -1.89 13.30
N ASP A 3 0.75 -1.13 12.92
CA ASP A 3 -0.02 -1.44 11.69
C ASP A 3 0.77 -0.91 10.50
N VAL A 4 1.79 -1.66 10.08
CA VAL A 4 2.71 -1.26 9.01
C VAL A 4 2.00 -1.02 7.67
N LYS A 5 0.78 -1.56 7.51
CA LYS A 5 -0.03 -1.41 6.30
C LYS A 5 -0.99 -0.21 6.36
N ARG A 6 -1.09 0.46 7.51
CA ARG A 6 -2.00 1.62 7.72
C ARG A 6 -1.80 2.71 6.66
N PRO A 7 -0.58 3.20 6.35
CA PRO A 7 -0.42 4.31 5.41
C PRO A 7 -0.94 3.98 4.00
N VAL A 8 -0.70 2.76 3.52
CA VAL A 8 -1.19 2.31 2.20
C VAL A 8 -2.71 2.15 2.22
N ARG A 9 -3.27 1.60 3.30
CA ARG A 9 -4.73 1.46 3.46
C ARG A 9 -5.44 2.81 3.47
N GLU A 10 -4.90 3.79 4.19
CA GLU A 10 -5.42 5.14 4.24
C GLU A 10 -5.34 5.84 2.88
N ALA A 11 -4.23 5.69 2.16
CA ALA A 11 -4.10 6.23 0.81
C ALA A 11 -5.13 5.63 -0.16
N LEU A 12 -5.35 4.31 -0.12
CA LEU A 12 -6.39 3.65 -0.92
C LEU A 12 -7.79 4.13 -0.57
N GLN A 13 -8.08 4.33 0.72
CA GLN A 13 -9.36 4.89 1.18
C GLN A 13 -9.56 6.32 0.69
N GLN A 14 -8.53 7.16 0.71
CA GLN A 14 -8.60 8.53 0.18
C GLN A 14 -8.86 8.54 -1.32
N LEU A 15 -8.21 7.66 -2.10
CA LEU A 15 -8.47 7.52 -3.53
C LEU A 15 -9.90 7.08 -3.82
N GLU A 16 -10.45 6.15 -3.02
CA GLU A 16 -11.84 5.71 -3.15
C GLU A 16 -12.82 6.86 -2.84
N GLN A 17 -12.54 7.66 -1.81
CA GLN A 17 -13.33 8.86 -1.49
C GLN A 17 -13.30 9.87 -2.64
N MET A 18 -12.13 10.15 -3.21
CA MET A 18 -12.00 11.04 -4.37
C MET A 18 -12.83 10.52 -5.55
N LYS A 19 -12.76 9.22 -5.86
CA LYS A 19 -13.57 8.59 -6.90
C LYS A 19 -15.07 8.79 -6.69
N MET A 20 -15.56 8.68 -5.45
CA MET A 20 -16.98 8.85 -5.11
C MET A 20 -17.48 10.29 -5.29
N LEU A 21 -16.59 11.29 -5.20
CA LEU A 21 -16.92 12.70 -5.39
C LEU A 21 -16.95 13.11 -6.87
N GLU A 22 -16.39 12.28 -7.76
CA GLU A 22 -16.37 12.54 -9.19
C GLU A 22 -17.68 12.16 -9.88
N SER A 23 -18.12 13.01 -10.81
CA SER A 23 -19.30 12.79 -11.65
C SER A 23 -18.96 12.40 -13.09
N SER A 24 -17.70 12.62 -13.50
CA SER A 24 -17.21 12.27 -14.83
C SER A 24 -16.80 10.80 -14.88
N TYR A 25 -17.40 10.02 -15.79
CA TYR A 25 -16.99 8.64 -16.06
C TYR A 25 -15.48 8.51 -16.36
N ALA A 26 -14.88 9.50 -17.02
CA ALA A 26 -13.45 9.49 -17.34
C ALA A 26 -12.59 9.60 -16.07
N GLU A 27 -12.94 10.51 -15.15
CA GLU A 27 -12.21 10.67 -13.89
C GLU A 27 -12.46 9.48 -12.95
N VAL A 28 -13.70 8.96 -12.87
CA VAL A 28 -14.01 7.74 -12.12
C VAL A 28 -13.13 6.56 -12.57
N ASN A 29 -13.00 6.34 -13.90
CA ASN A 29 -12.17 5.28 -14.45
C ASN A 29 -10.67 5.49 -14.17
N LYS A 30 -10.20 6.73 -14.19
CA LYS A 30 -8.82 7.08 -13.84
C LYS A 30 -8.52 6.77 -12.38
N TYR A 31 -9.37 7.19 -11.44
CA TYR A 31 -9.20 6.84 -10.03
C TYR A 31 -9.27 5.33 -9.80
N GLN A 32 -10.21 4.63 -10.45
CA GLN A 32 -10.28 3.17 -10.36
C GLN A 32 -9.00 2.49 -10.85
N SER A 33 -8.40 3.00 -11.93
CA SER A 33 -7.14 2.47 -12.47
C SER A 33 -5.97 2.69 -11.50
N LEU A 34 -5.91 3.87 -10.85
CA LEU A 34 -4.91 4.17 -9.82
C LEU A 34 -5.07 3.27 -8.60
N ILE A 35 -6.31 3.09 -8.11
CA ILE A 35 -6.60 2.18 -6.99
C ILE A 35 -6.12 0.76 -7.31
N ASN A 36 -6.45 0.25 -8.49
CA ASN A 36 -6.03 -1.09 -8.91
C ASN A 36 -4.51 -1.21 -8.98
N LEU A 37 -3.82 -0.19 -9.52
CA LEU A 37 -2.37 -0.16 -9.60
C LEU A 37 -1.74 -0.21 -8.20
N PHE A 38 -2.17 0.65 -7.28
CA PHE A 38 -1.63 0.70 -5.92
C PHE A 38 -1.95 -0.57 -5.13
N ALA A 39 -3.13 -1.15 -5.27
CA ALA A 39 -3.48 -2.41 -4.63
C ALA A 39 -2.57 -3.57 -5.09
N ASN A 40 -2.30 -3.66 -6.39
CA ASN A 40 -1.41 -4.67 -6.94
C ASN A 40 0.04 -4.47 -6.50
N LEU A 41 0.52 -3.22 -6.46
CA LEU A 41 1.86 -2.90 -5.97
C LEU A 41 1.99 -3.24 -4.48
N SER A 42 0.99 -2.92 -3.66
CA SER A 42 0.97 -3.30 -2.24
C SER A 42 1.09 -4.80 -2.08
N TYR A 43 0.31 -5.58 -2.84
CA TYR A 43 0.37 -7.03 -2.80
C TYR A 43 1.74 -7.58 -3.23
N ALA A 44 2.33 -7.02 -4.30
CA ALA A 44 3.67 -7.41 -4.73
C ALA A 44 4.73 -7.13 -3.66
N CYS A 45 4.66 -5.98 -2.98
CA CYS A 45 5.55 -5.65 -1.86
C CYS A 45 5.41 -6.63 -0.70
N GLU A 46 4.19 -7.07 -0.39
CA GLU A 46 3.95 -8.08 0.65
C GLU A 46 4.58 -9.43 0.27
N LEU A 47 4.42 -9.89 -0.97
CA LEU A 47 5.05 -11.13 -1.44
C LEU A 47 6.59 -11.06 -1.38
N MET A 48 7.17 -9.93 -1.78
CA MET A 48 8.62 -9.73 -1.70
C MET A 48 9.12 -9.66 -0.25
N ALA A 49 8.36 -9.02 0.65
CA ALA A 49 8.72 -8.95 2.05
C ALA A 49 8.63 -10.31 2.74
N ASP A 50 7.69 -11.17 2.31
CA ASP A 50 7.53 -12.52 2.81
C ASP A 50 8.72 -13.39 2.43
N ASP A 51 9.10 -13.40 1.14
CA ASP A 51 10.29 -14.12 0.65
C ASP A 51 11.59 -13.64 1.34
N LEU A 52 11.75 -12.32 1.51
CA LEU A 52 12.88 -11.76 2.26
C LEU A 52 12.84 -12.16 3.75
N GLY A 53 11.65 -12.22 4.34
CA GLY A 53 11.44 -12.69 5.70
C GLY A 53 11.91 -14.13 5.88
N GLU A 54 11.53 -15.02 4.96
CA GLU A 54 11.97 -16.42 4.94
C GLU A 54 13.49 -16.54 4.81
N GLN A 55 14.13 -15.74 3.95
CA GLN A 55 15.58 -15.78 3.73
C GLN A 55 16.39 -15.21 4.90
N THR A 56 15.85 -14.22 5.63
CA THR A 56 16.56 -13.48 6.67
C THR A 56 16.16 -13.84 8.10
N GLY A 57 15.08 -14.62 8.27
CA GLY A 57 14.48 -14.94 9.56
C GLY A 57 13.73 -13.77 10.21
N LYS A 58 13.52 -12.67 9.48
CA LYS A 58 12.72 -11.51 9.94
C LYS A 58 11.24 -11.77 9.69
N ARG A 59 10.38 -11.11 10.47
CA ARG A 59 8.94 -11.10 10.16
C ARG A 59 8.68 -10.21 8.95
N THR A 60 7.71 -10.59 8.13
CA THR A 60 7.25 -9.81 6.97
C THR A 60 6.93 -8.35 7.34
N ASP A 61 6.30 -8.12 8.50
CA ASP A 61 5.99 -6.78 8.99
C ASP A 61 7.24 -5.94 9.29
N ASP A 62 8.30 -6.56 9.81
CA ASP A 62 9.56 -5.87 10.14
C ASP A 62 10.30 -5.48 8.85
N VAL A 63 10.28 -6.37 7.85
CA VAL A 63 10.83 -6.08 6.52
C VAL A 63 10.09 -4.91 5.89
N LEU A 64 8.75 -4.95 5.87
CA LEU A 64 7.94 -3.86 5.33
C LEU A 64 8.21 -2.53 6.06
N ALA A 65 8.31 -2.55 7.39
CA ALA A 65 8.61 -1.36 8.18
C ALA A 65 9.95 -0.73 7.80
N GLU A 66 11.01 -1.52 7.65
CA GLU A 66 12.33 -1.03 7.23
C GLU A 66 12.28 -0.36 5.85
N TYR A 67 11.52 -0.93 4.91
CA TYR A 67 11.36 -0.34 3.58
C TYR A 67 10.54 0.95 3.59
N TYR A 68 9.47 1.01 4.39
CA TYR A 68 8.69 2.24 4.56
C TYR A 68 9.51 3.34 5.23
N GLU A 69 10.28 3.05 6.27
CA GLU A 69 11.19 4.02 6.89
C GLU A 69 12.23 4.54 5.88
N ARG A 70 12.82 3.67 5.04
CA ARG A 70 13.74 4.08 3.97
C ARG A 70 13.09 4.97 2.92
N ALA A 71 11.79 4.80 2.68
CA ALA A 71 11.00 5.63 1.79
C ALA A 71 10.51 6.93 2.47
N GLY A 72 10.83 7.15 3.75
CA GLY A 72 10.37 8.31 4.52
C GLY A 72 8.91 8.21 4.97
N ILE A 73 8.34 7.00 5.01
CA ILE A 73 6.97 6.74 5.46
C ILE A 73 7.03 6.24 6.90
N GLU A 74 6.51 7.02 7.83
CA GLU A 74 6.44 6.64 9.24
C GLU A 74 5.32 5.61 9.47
N VAL A 75 5.70 4.48 10.09
CA VAL A 75 4.79 3.41 10.51
C VAL A 75 4.82 3.32 12.04
N GLU A 76 3.68 3.63 12.65
CA GLU A 76 3.46 3.63 14.11
C GLU A 76 2.75 2.36 14.61
#